data_AF-A0A968DP54-F1
#
_entry.id   AF-A0A968DP54-F1
#
_cell.length_a   1.000
_cell.length_b   1.000
_cell.length_c   1.000
_cell.angle_alpha   90.00
_cell.angle_beta   90.00
_cell.angle_gamma   90.00
#
_symmetry.space_group_name_H-M   'P 1'
#
loop_
_entity.id
_entity.type
_entity.pdbx_description
1 polymer ?
#
loop_
_entity_poly.entity_id
_entity_poly.type
_entity_poly.pdbx_seq_one_letter_code
_entity_poly.pdbx_strand_id
1 'polypeptide(L)' 'IAGIGAKRGGAKGALTSLAEKWSVPIMVSVKGRGVFDETHPLFGGVFLGTYTKGTFEDAVIGRSDL' A
#
# COMPACT_ATOMS: atom_id res chain seq x y z
N ILE A 1 -1.29 4.21 2.02
CA ILE A 1 -2.17 3.09 1.58
C ILE A 1 -2.88 3.49 0.28
N ALA A 2 -2.88 2.64 -0.75
CA ALA A 2 -3.54 2.91 -2.03
C ALA A 2 -4.94 2.26 -2.13
N GLY A 3 -5.94 3.09 -2.44
CA GLY A 3 -7.35 2.69 -2.54
C GLY A 3 -7.83 2.42 -3.98
N ILE A 4 -9.11 2.06 -4.11
CA ILE A 4 -9.77 1.92 -5.42
C ILE A 4 -9.75 3.20 -6.27
N GLY A 5 -9.68 4.38 -5.63
CA GLY A 5 -9.55 5.67 -6.35
C GLY A 5 -8.26 5.76 -7.16
N ALA A 6 -7.14 5.30 -6.60
CA ALA A 6 -5.86 5.26 -7.31
C ALA A 6 -5.88 4.27 -8.49
N LYS A 7 -6.59 3.14 -8.34
CA LYS A 7 -6.82 2.18 -9.43
C LYS A 7 -7.61 2.80 -10.57
N ARG A 8 -8.74 3.45 -10.24
CA ARG A 8 -9.62 4.11 -11.23
C ARG A 8 -8.94 5.28 -11.93
N GLY A 9 -8.07 6.00 -11.23
CA GLY A 9 -7.30 7.12 -11.79
C GLY A 9 -6.05 6.70 -12.56
N GLY A 10 -5.77 5.40 -12.73
CA GLY A 10 -4.57 4.95 -13.46
C GLY A 10 -3.25 5.32 -12.78
N ALA A 11 -3.25 5.54 -11.46
CA ALA A 11 -2.10 6.07 -10.72
C ALA A 11 -0.97 5.04 -10.47
N LYS A 12 -0.95 3.90 -11.18
CA LYS A 12 0.03 2.83 -10.99
C LYS A 12 1.46 3.32 -11.14
N GLY A 13 1.77 3.99 -12.25
CA GLY A 13 3.12 4.51 -12.51
C GLY A 13 3.56 5.55 -11.48
N ALA A 14 2.67 6.47 -11.11
CA ALA A 14 2.95 7.49 -10.09
C ALA A 14 3.21 6.86 -8.71
N LEU A 15 2.47 5.81 -8.34
CA LEU A 15 2.69 5.07 -7.10
C LEU A 15 4.03 4.33 -7.10
N THR A 16 4.42 3.72 -8.23
CA THR A 16 5.74 3.10 -8.37
C THR A 16 6.85 4.14 -8.22
N SER A 17 6.78 5.25 -8.96
CA SER A 17 7.79 6.31 -8.83
C SER A 17 7.85 6.92 -7.43
N LEU A 18 6.71 7.05 -6.74
CA LEU A 18 6.66 7.51 -5.35
C LEU A 18 7.34 6.50 -4.42
N ALA A 19 7.01 5.22 -4.54
CA ALA A 19 7.59 4.15 -3.73
C ALA A 19 9.11 4.09 -3.89
N GLU A 20 9.61 4.12 -5.13
CA GLU A 20 11.04 4.08 -5.43
C GLU A 20 11.77 5.34 -4.95
N LYS A 21 11.18 6.54 -5.15
CA LYS A 21 11.83 7.80 -4.79
C LYS A 21 11.95 8.00 -3.28
N TRP A 22 10.97 7.52 -2.52
CA TRP A 22 10.93 7.68 -1.07
C TRP A 22 11.38 6.42 -0.34
N SER A 23 11.64 5.33 -1.06
CA SER A 23 11.95 4.00 -0.51
C SER A 23 10.94 3.55 0.55
N VAL A 24 9.66 3.84 0.32
CA VAL A 24 8.57 3.53 1.26
C VAL A 24 7.75 2.32 0.79
N PRO A 25 7.35 1.43 1.71
CA PRO A 25 6.47 0.32 1.37
C PRO A 25 5.05 0.82 1.04
N ILE A 26 4.45 0.27 -0.01
CA ILE A 26 3.08 0.57 -0.43
C ILE A 26 2.16 -0.60 -0.10
N MET A 27 1.15 -0.34 0.73
CA MET A 27 0.03 -1.25 0.95
C MET A 27 -1.16 -0.87 0.09
N VAL A 28 -1.89 -1.87 -0.40
CA VAL A 28 -3.10 -1.69 -1.23
C VAL A 28 -4.33 -2.15 -0.49
N SER A 29 -5.43 -1.41 -0.55
CA SER A 29 -6.71 -1.91 -0.02
C SER A 29 -7.22 -3.11 -0.83
N VAL A 30 -8.06 -3.96 -0.23
CA VAL A 30 -8.72 -5.09 -0.94
C VAL A 30 -9.35 -4.66 -2.26
N LYS A 31 -10.08 -3.53 -2.26
CA LYS A 31 -10.75 -2.99 -3.46
C LYS A 31 -9.77 -2.31 -4.44
N GLY A 32 -8.57 -1.98 -3.98
CA GLY A 32 -7.49 -1.38 -4.76
C GLY A 32 -6.50 -2.39 -5.35
N ARG A 33 -6.69 -3.70 -5.12
CA ARG A 33 -5.83 -4.76 -5.68
C ARG A 33 -5.53 -4.57 -7.17
N GLY A 34 -4.26 -4.75 -7.53
CA GLY A 34 -3.71 -4.51 -8.87
C GLY A 34 -3.36 -3.05 -9.20
N VAL A 35 -3.54 -2.10 -8.26
CA VAL A 35 -3.08 -0.71 -8.45
C VAL A 35 -1.56 -0.57 -8.32
N PHE A 36 -0.93 -1.46 -7.57
CA PHE A 36 0.51 -1.55 -7.39
C PHE A 36 0.94 -2.98 -7.73
N ASP A 37 2.18 -3.14 -8.18
CA ASP A 37 2.69 -4.45 -8.55
C ASP A 37 3.00 -5.27 -7.28
N GLU A 38 2.36 -6.43 -7.16
CA GLU A 38 2.47 -7.29 -5.98
C GLU A 38 3.80 -8.05 -5.93
N THR A 39 4.52 -8.12 -7.06
CA THR A 39 5.89 -8.69 -7.10
C THR A 39 6.96 -7.66 -6.76
N HIS A 40 6.60 -6.40 -6.54
CA HIS A 40 7.56 -5.34 -6.28
C HIS A 40 8.16 -5.49 -4.87
N PRO A 41 9.48 -5.26 -4.67
CA PRO A 41 10.13 -5.41 -3.35
C PRO A 41 9.56 -4.46 -2.28
N LEU A 42 9.03 -3.31 -2.70
CA LEU A 42 8.35 -2.35 -1.81
C LEU A 42 6.84 -2.61 -1.65
N PHE A 43 6.34 -3.78 -2.06
CA PHE A 43 4.96 -4.15 -1.81
C PHE A 43 4.79 -4.57 -0.34
N GLY A 44 4.04 -3.76 0.41
CA GLY A 44 3.77 -4.00 1.82
C GLY A 44 2.57 -4.92 2.08
N GLY A 45 1.87 -5.39 1.04
CA GLY A 45 0.72 -6.29 1.19
C GLY A 45 -0.65 -5.62 1.05
N VAL A 46 -1.68 -6.39 1.34
CA VAL A 46 -3.09 -5.97 1.21
C VAL A 46 -3.63 -5.55 2.56
N PHE A 47 -4.12 -4.32 2.62
CA PHE A 47 -4.81 -3.74 3.77
C PHE A 47 -6.30 -4.10 3.74
N LEU A 48 -6.73 -4.84 4.75
CA LEU A 48 -8.12 -5.29 4.95
C LEU A 48 -8.94 -4.31 5.80
N GLY A 49 -8.27 -3.43 6.56
CA GLY A 49 -8.94 -2.50 7.48
C GLY A 49 -9.35 -3.15 8.80
N THR A 50 -8.95 -4.39 9.04
CA THR A 50 -9.11 -5.08 10.31
C THR A 50 -7.96 -4.73 11.23
N TYR A 51 -8.07 -3.59 11.93
CA TYR A 51 -7.10 -3.19 12.96
C TYR A 51 -7.27 -4.04 14.22
N THR A 52 -6.74 -5.26 14.17
CA THR A 52 -6.58 -6.09 15.36
C THR A 52 -5.14 -5.92 15.85
N LYS A 53 -4.95 -5.66 17.14
CA LYS A 53 -3.62 -5.54 17.75
C LYS A 53 -2.76 -6.77 17.44
N GLY A 54 -1.51 -6.53 17.07
CA GLY A 54 -0.53 -7.58 16.76
C GLY A 54 -0.61 -8.13 15.33
N THR A 55 -1.47 -7.57 14.47
CA THR A 55 -1.45 -7.85 13.03
C THR A 55 -0.31 -7.12 12.34
N PHE A 56 0.08 -7.60 11.15
CA PHE A 56 1.06 -6.92 10.32
C PHE A 56 0.63 -5.48 9.98
N GLU A 57 -0.67 -5.27 9.76
CA GLU A 57 -1.26 -3.97 9.49
C GLU A 57 -1.07 -3.01 10.69
N ASP A 58 -1.24 -3.50 11.92
CA ASP A 58 -0.96 -2.76 13.16
C ASP A 58 0.53 -2.39 13.29
N ALA A 59 1.44 -3.31 12.94
CA ALA A 59 2.88 -3.06 13.04
C ALA A 59 3.40 -2.05 12.01
N VAL A 60 2.87 -2.06 10.78
CA VAL A 60 3.29 -1.15 9.72
C VAL A 60 2.63 0.22 9.90
N ILE A 61 1.33 0.27 10.16
CA ILE A 61 0.60 1.54 10.32
C ILE A 61 0.94 2.18 11.66
N GLY A 62 1.01 1.41 12.73
CA GLY A 62 1.32 1.91 14.06
C GLY A 62 2.75 2.44 14.22
N ARG A 63 3.65 2.10 13.29
CA ARG A 63 5.02 2.66 13.20
C ARG A 63 5.18 3.68 12.08
N SER A 64 4.11 4.00 11.35
CA SER A 64 4.16 5.04 10.33
C SER A 64 4.08 6.41 11.02
N ASP A 65 5.07 7.26 10.77
CA ASP A 65 5.10 8.64 11.29
C ASP A 65 4.21 9.62 10.47
N LEU A 66 3.52 9.10 9.44
CA LEU A 66 2.67 9.81 8.48
C LEU A 66 1.35 9.08 8.22
#